data_AF-A0A924V036-F1
#
_entry.id   AF-A0A924V036-F1
#
_cell.length_a   1.000
_cell.length_b   1.000
_cell.length_c   1.000
_cell.angle_alpha   90.00
_cell.angle_beta   90.00
_cell.angle_gamma   90.00
#
_symmetry.space_group_name_H-M   'P 1'
#
loop_
_entity.id
_entity.type
_entity.pdbx_description
1 polymer ?
#
loop_
_entity_poly.entity_id
_entity_poly.type
_entity_poly.pdbx_seq_one_letter_code
_entity_poly.pdbx_strand_id
1 'polypeptide(L)'
;MIKTAKRLDIIEEYYFSSKLREVRQLASEGKPIINMGIGSPDLQPSQAVIDAMVLAMQDENAHQYQSYQGLPELRQGMADFYQKNFQVALNPANEILPLMGSKEGIVHVSLAFLNEGDHVLIPNPGYPTYTSVTNLVGAIPVYYDLKEGNNWEPDFEALEQLDLSKVKIMWIGYPHMPTGARGSLDLFAKLVAFAKKHNILLINDNPYSFVLNDNPMSLLQVAGAKEVALELNSLSKTFNMAGWRVGMLLGNAACIDAVLKVKSNMDSGMFFGIQKGAIEALKSDTIWFDAMNEIYKRRRVLTELLAEKLGCKVYKEGVGLFVWAKLPDGITSAEQFIDTILYEKSIFIAPGTIFGSNGEGYIRFALCVKEEKVQEAINRF
;
A
#
# COMPACT_ATOMS: atom_id res chain seq x y z
N MET A 1 28.11 -23.39 12.10
CA MET A 1 26.83 -22.78 11.70
C MET A 1 26.92 -22.40 10.24
N ILE A 2 25.87 -22.65 9.45
CA ILE A 2 25.78 -22.18 8.06
C ILE A 2 25.65 -20.66 8.11
N LYS A 3 26.49 -19.93 7.36
CA LYS A 3 26.45 -18.46 7.32
C LYS A 3 25.43 -17.99 6.29
N THR A 4 24.52 -17.11 6.71
CA THR A 4 23.54 -16.46 5.85
C THR A 4 24.18 -15.38 4.95
N ALA A 5 23.45 -14.95 3.92
CA ALA A 5 23.90 -13.86 3.05
C ALA A 5 23.95 -12.52 3.83
N LYS A 6 24.96 -11.68 3.54
CA LYS A 6 25.19 -10.38 4.21
C LYS A 6 23.97 -9.46 4.26
N ARG A 7 23.13 -9.49 3.20
CA ARG A 7 21.89 -8.70 3.13
C ARG A 7 20.91 -8.99 4.26
N LEU A 8 20.98 -10.18 4.89
CA LEU A 8 20.15 -10.53 6.04
C LEU A 8 20.66 -9.92 7.35
N ASP A 9 21.91 -9.43 7.40
CA ASP A 9 22.47 -8.80 8.61
C ASP A 9 21.83 -7.43 8.90
N ILE A 10 21.27 -6.78 7.86
CA ILE A 10 20.66 -5.43 7.90
C ILE A 10 19.12 -5.52 7.96
N ILE A 11 18.55 -6.69 7.69
CA ILE A 11 17.09 -6.88 7.71
C ILE A 11 16.67 -7.23 9.13
N GLU A 12 16.17 -6.23 9.84
CA GLU A 12 15.57 -6.42 11.16
C GLU A 12 14.25 -7.19 11.08
N GLU A 13 13.90 -7.86 12.18
CA GLU A 13 12.57 -8.48 12.29
C GLU A 13 11.50 -7.40 12.17
N TYR A 14 10.61 -7.54 11.19
CA TYR A 14 9.49 -6.63 10.96
C TYR A 14 8.68 -6.42 12.24
N TYR A 15 8.47 -5.18 12.69
CA TYR A 15 7.76 -4.84 13.94
C TYR A 15 6.45 -5.62 14.13
N PHE A 16 5.62 -5.71 13.08
CA PHE A 16 4.37 -6.46 13.18
C PHE A 16 4.59 -7.96 13.36
N SER A 17 5.69 -8.55 12.89
CA SER A 17 6.00 -9.97 13.15
C SER A 17 6.09 -10.25 14.65
N SER A 18 6.88 -9.44 15.38
CA SER A 18 7.10 -9.60 16.82
C SER A 18 5.85 -9.24 17.62
N LYS A 19 5.28 -8.05 17.40
CA LYS A 19 4.07 -7.61 18.11
C LYS A 19 2.84 -8.46 17.81
N LEU A 20 2.70 -9.03 16.61
CA LEU A 20 1.60 -9.97 16.35
C LEU A 20 1.78 -11.33 17.01
N ARG A 21 3.02 -11.75 17.30
CA ARG A 21 3.24 -12.94 18.15
C ARG A 21 2.73 -12.68 19.56
N GLU A 22 3.05 -11.51 20.13
CA GLU A 22 2.56 -11.09 21.43
C GLU A 22 1.02 -10.97 21.47
N VAL A 23 0.42 -10.29 20.50
CA VAL A 23 -1.04 -10.15 20.38
C VAL A 23 -1.73 -11.51 20.27
N ARG A 24 -1.17 -12.46 19.50
CA ARG A 24 -1.69 -13.83 19.41
C ARG A 24 -1.57 -14.59 20.72
N GLN A 25 -0.46 -14.42 21.45
CA GLN A 25 -0.27 -15.03 22.75
C GLN A 25 -1.34 -14.54 23.74
N LEU A 26 -1.52 -13.21 23.86
CA LEU A 26 -2.55 -12.62 24.73
C LEU A 26 -3.96 -13.12 24.38
N ALA A 27 -4.27 -13.26 23.08
CA ALA A 27 -5.54 -13.82 22.64
C ALA A 27 -5.68 -15.30 23.02
N SER A 28 -4.61 -16.10 22.92
CA SER A 28 -4.61 -17.52 23.34
C SER A 28 -4.76 -17.70 24.86
N GLU A 29 -4.36 -16.70 25.64
CA GLU A 29 -4.59 -16.61 27.10
C GLU A 29 -6.03 -16.19 27.44
N GLY A 30 -6.91 -16.03 26.44
CA GLY A 30 -8.32 -15.69 26.61
C GLY A 30 -8.62 -14.20 26.70
N LYS A 31 -7.63 -13.31 26.48
CA LYS A 31 -7.90 -11.87 26.43
C LYS A 31 -8.70 -11.51 25.17
N PRO A 32 -9.75 -10.68 25.27
CA PRO A 32 -10.61 -10.32 24.13
C PRO A 32 -9.96 -9.23 23.27
N ILE A 33 -8.83 -9.55 22.63
CA ILE A 33 -8.06 -8.57 21.87
C ILE A 33 -8.84 -8.07 20.63
N ILE A 34 -8.98 -6.76 20.51
CA ILE A 34 -9.48 -6.10 19.30
C ILE A 34 -8.26 -5.57 18.54
N ASN A 35 -7.96 -6.17 17.39
CA ASN A 35 -6.80 -5.81 16.57
C ASN A 35 -7.15 -4.69 15.59
N MET A 36 -6.76 -3.46 15.92
CA MET A 36 -6.87 -2.28 15.05
C MET A 36 -5.51 -1.85 14.49
N GLY A 37 -4.47 -2.70 14.59
CA GLY A 37 -3.12 -2.37 14.13
C GLY A 37 -2.86 -2.71 12.65
N ILE A 38 -3.60 -3.66 12.08
CA ILE A 38 -3.36 -4.19 10.72
C ILE A 38 -4.46 -3.78 9.73
N GLY A 39 -4.06 -3.21 8.59
CA GLY A 39 -4.97 -2.91 7.47
C GLY A 39 -5.22 -4.10 6.54
N SER A 40 -5.73 -5.22 7.06
CA SER A 40 -6.18 -6.36 6.26
C SER A 40 -7.71 -6.37 6.21
N PRO A 41 -8.34 -6.09 5.05
CA PRO A 41 -9.80 -6.09 4.94
C PRO A 41 -10.43 -7.36 5.50
N ASP A 42 -11.52 -7.18 6.25
CA ASP A 42 -12.32 -8.22 6.91
C ASP A 42 -13.59 -8.58 6.12
N LEU A 43 -13.91 -7.78 5.10
CA LEU A 43 -15.03 -7.99 4.18
C LEU A 43 -14.68 -9.02 3.10
N GLN A 44 -15.70 -9.58 2.47
CA GLN A 44 -15.53 -10.53 1.36
C GLN A 44 -15.43 -9.81 0.00
N PRO A 45 -14.79 -10.41 -1.01
CA PRO A 45 -15.01 -10.05 -2.41
C PRO A 45 -16.49 -10.21 -2.79
N SER A 46 -16.91 -9.62 -3.91
CA SER A 46 -18.27 -9.82 -4.42
C SER A 46 -18.51 -11.29 -4.79
N GLN A 47 -19.77 -11.74 -4.70
CA GLN A 47 -20.12 -13.12 -5.03
C GLN A 47 -19.76 -13.47 -6.48
N ALA A 48 -19.96 -12.53 -7.43
CA ALA A 48 -19.57 -12.71 -8.82
C ALA A 48 -18.07 -13.03 -9.00
N VAL A 49 -17.20 -12.38 -8.21
CA VAL A 49 -15.75 -12.64 -8.22
C VAL A 49 -15.44 -14.05 -7.74
N ILE A 50 -16.12 -14.50 -6.67
CA ILE A 50 -15.96 -15.87 -6.14
C ILE A 50 -16.46 -16.89 -7.16
N ASP A 51 -17.65 -16.67 -7.73
CA ASP A 51 -18.26 -17.57 -8.72
C ASP A 51 -17.38 -17.69 -9.98
N ALA A 52 -16.80 -16.58 -10.45
CA ALA A 52 -15.88 -16.58 -11.59
C ALA A 52 -14.63 -17.43 -11.32
N MET A 53 -14.07 -17.38 -10.12
CA MET A 53 -12.94 -18.23 -9.73
C MET A 53 -13.35 -19.71 -9.66
N VAL A 54 -14.51 -20.01 -9.05
CA VAL A 54 -15.01 -21.39 -8.92
C VAL A 54 -15.28 -22.01 -10.29
N LEU A 55 -15.95 -21.27 -11.18
CA LEU A 55 -16.22 -21.72 -12.54
C LEU A 55 -14.93 -21.96 -13.32
N ALA A 56 -13.93 -21.08 -13.16
CA ALA A 56 -12.64 -21.21 -13.81
C ALA A 56 -11.88 -22.50 -13.44
N MET A 57 -12.20 -23.13 -12.30
CA MET A 57 -11.61 -24.42 -11.93
C MET A 57 -12.05 -25.59 -12.82
N GLN A 58 -13.13 -25.42 -13.58
CA GLN A 58 -13.66 -26.44 -14.49
C GLN A 58 -13.06 -26.33 -15.90
N ASP A 59 -12.27 -25.29 -16.18
CA ASP A 59 -11.61 -25.09 -17.45
C ASP A 59 -10.49 -26.13 -17.65
N GLU A 60 -10.40 -26.70 -18.84
CA GLU A 60 -9.41 -27.73 -19.18
C GLU A 60 -7.95 -27.26 -19.02
N ASN A 61 -7.72 -25.94 -19.11
CA ASN A 61 -6.41 -25.31 -18.98
C ASN A 61 -6.17 -24.69 -17.59
N ALA A 62 -7.12 -24.80 -16.66
CA ALA A 62 -7.06 -24.15 -15.35
C ALA A 62 -5.82 -24.52 -14.52
N HIS A 63 -5.31 -25.73 -14.72
CA HIS A 63 -4.24 -26.32 -13.90
C HIS A 63 -2.86 -26.25 -14.57
N GLN A 64 -2.77 -25.70 -15.78
CA GLN A 64 -1.53 -25.59 -16.53
C GLN A 64 -0.71 -24.36 -16.11
N TYR A 65 0.58 -24.34 -16.45
CA TYR A 65 1.39 -23.13 -16.31
C TYR A 65 0.78 -21.98 -17.11
N GLN A 66 0.86 -20.79 -16.53
CA GLN A 66 0.29 -19.58 -17.12
C GLN A 66 1.42 -18.66 -17.61
N SER A 67 1.09 -17.72 -18.48
CA SER A 67 2.04 -16.70 -18.93
C SER A 67 2.54 -15.85 -17.76
N TYR A 68 3.83 -15.51 -17.77
CA TYR A 68 4.44 -14.54 -16.84
C TYR A 68 3.83 -13.13 -16.96
N GLN A 69 3.21 -12.82 -18.10
CA GLN A 69 2.50 -11.57 -18.36
C GLN A 69 1.02 -11.62 -17.94
N GLY A 70 0.56 -12.76 -17.42
CA GLY A 70 -0.86 -13.02 -17.18
C GLY A 70 -1.68 -13.18 -18.46
N LEU A 71 -2.97 -13.43 -18.27
CA LEU A 71 -3.94 -13.58 -19.34
C LEU A 71 -4.10 -12.26 -20.12
N PRO A 72 -4.19 -12.30 -21.46
CA PRO A 72 -4.53 -11.11 -22.25
C PRO A 72 -5.80 -10.40 -21.76
N GLU A 73 -6.83 -11.16 -21.36
CA GLU A 73 -8.09 -10.62 -20.85
C GLU A 73 -7.93 -9.92 -19.49
N LEU A 74 -6.98 -10.38 -18.65
CA LEU A 74 -6.67 -9.70 -17.40
C LEU A 74 -6.03 -8.35 -17.66
N ARG A 75 -5.07 -8.28 -18.57
CA ARG A 75 -4.44 -7.01 -18.97
C ARG A 75 -5.44 -6.07 -19.61
N GLN A 76 -6.34 -6.57 -20.45
CA GLN A 76 -7.44 -5.78 -21.01
C GLN A 76 -8.35 -5.23 -19.90
N GLY A 77 -8.79 -6.07 -18.96
CA GLY A 77 -9.62 -5.62 -17.84
C GLY A 77 -8.95 -4.56 -16.97
N MET A 78 -7.63 -4.64 -16.77
CA MET A 78 -6.86 -3.60 -16.08
C MET A 78 -6.80 -2.29 -16.89
N ALA A 79 -6.61 -2.37 -18.21
CA ALA A 79 -6.63 -1.19 -19.09
C ALA A 79 -8.01 -0.52 -19.07
N ASP A 80 -9.09 -1.31 -19.19
CA ASP A 80 -10.47 -0.82 -19.17
C ASP A 80 -10.81 -0.17 -17.82
N PHE A 81 -10.36 -0.77 -16.72
CA PHE A 81 -10.51 -0.21 -15.38
C PHE A 81 -9.84 1.17 -15.27
N TYR A 82 -8.62 1.30 -15.81
CA TYR A 82 -7.89 2.57 -15.79
C TYR A 82 -8.52 3.63 -16.69
N GLN A 83 -8.98 3.24 -17.87
CA GLN A 83 -9.70 4.13 -18.78
C GLN A 83 -11.01 4.63 -18.16
N LYS A 84 -11.81 3.73 -17.56
CA LYS A 84 -13.10 4.05 -16.96
C LYS A 84 -12.97 4.98 -15.76
N ASN A 85 -12.06 4.68 -14.84
CA ASN A 85 -12.06 5.34 -13.53
C ASN A 85 -11.04 6.48 -13.39
N PHE A 86 -9.97 6.47 -14.19
CA PHE A 86 -8.94 7.52 -14.16
C PHE A 86 -8.81 8.27 -15.48
N GLN A 87 -9.52 7.85 -16.53
CA GLN A 87 -9.37 8.41 -17.90
C GLN A 87 -7.94 8.25 -18.44
N VAL A 88 -7.26 7.17 -18.03
CA VAL A 88 -5.90 6.84 -18.46
C VAL A 88 -5.98 5.72 -19.50
N ALA A 89 -5.58 6.03 -20.73
CA ALA A 89 -5.45 5.03 -21.79
C ALA A 89 -4.14 4.25 -21.61
N LEU A 90 -4.21 2.93 -21.53
CA LEU A 90 -3.05 2.03 -21.43
C LEU A 90 -3.11 0.97 -22.52
N ASN A 91 -1.98 0.66 -23.13
CA ASN A 91 -1.85 -0.45 -24.04
C ASN A 91 -1.71 -1.77 -23.24
N PRO A 92 -2.71 -2.66 -23.28
CA PRO A 92 -2.66 -3.91 -22.51
C PRO A 92 -1.55 -4.85 -22.98
N ALA A 93 -1.02 -4.67 -24.19
CA ALA A 93 0.05 -5.51 -24.72
C ALA A 93 1.40 -5.30 -24.03
N ASN A 94 1.71 -4.07 -23.58
CA ASN A 94 3.06 -3.72 -23.10
C ASN A 94 3.14 -2.66 -21.99
N GLU A 95 2.05 -1.97 -21.63
CA GLU A 95 2.05 -0.96 -20.56
C GLU A 95 1.47 -1.48 -19.23
N ILE A 96 1.18 -2.78 -19.15
CA ILE A 96 0.53 -3.41 -18.00
C ILE A 96 1.19 -4.76 -17.70
N LEU A 97 1.58 -4.95 -16.43
CA LEU A 97 2.08 -6.21 -15.91
C LEU A 97 1.27 -6.63 -14.66
N PRO A 98 0.47 -7.71 -14.77
CA PRO A 98 -0.15 -8.35 -13.60
C PRO A 98 0.90 -8.89 -12.62
N LEU A 99 0.62 -8.74 -11.33
CA LEU A 99 1.50 -9.11 -10.22
C LEU A 99 0.79 -10.02 -9.22
N MET A 100 1.57 -10.85 -8.51
CA MET A 100 1.14 -11.61 -7.33
C MET A 100 1.02 -10.71 -6.08
N GLY A 101 0.29 -9.60 -6.25
CA GLY A 101 0.13 -8.49 -5.31
C GLY A 101 1.19 -7.40 -5.49
N SER A 102 0.82 -6.14 -5.27
CA SER A 102 1.70 -4.98 -5.52
C SER A 102 3.04 -5.00 -4.75
N LYS A 103 3.10 -5.69 -3.59
CA LYS A 103 4.35 -5.88 -2.83
C LYS A 103 5.42 -6.64 -3.62
N GLU A 104 5.01 -7.58 -4.48
CA GLU A 104 5.91 -8.24 -5.45
C GLU A 104 6.51 -7.20 -6.40
N GLY A 105 5.69 -6.27 -6.89
CA GLY A 105 6.12 -5.18 -7.76
C GLY A 105 7.20 -4.30 -7.14
N ILE A 106 7.11 -3.98 -5.84
CA ILE A 106 8.16 -3.23 -5.14
C ILE A 106 9.51 -3.96 -5.24
N VAL A 107 9.51 -5.29 -5.07
CA VAL A 107 10.72 -6.12 -5.17
C VAL A 107 11.22 -6.19 -6.61
N HIS A 108 10.35 -6.49 -7.59
CA HIS A 108 10.76 -6.65 -8.98
C HIS A 108 11.26 -5.34 -9.61
N VAL A 109 10.62 -4.20 -9.31
CA VAL A 109 11.10 -2.88 -9.72
C VAL A 109 12.47 -2.62 -9.12
N SER A 110 12.65 -2.87 -7.82
CA SER A 110 13.95 -2.65 -7.15
C SER A 110 15.05 -3.52 -7.76
N LEU A 111 14.78 -4.79 -8.05
CA LEU A 111 15.75 -5.69 -8.71
C LEU A 111 16.05 -5.29 -10.17
N ALA A 112 15.10 -4.67 -10.87
CA ALA A 112 15.27 -4.27 -12.27
C ALA A 112 16.09 -2.98 -12.43
N PHE A 113 16.05 -2.08 -11.44
CA PHE A 113 16.56 -0.70 -11.60
C PHE A 113 17.62 -0.28 -10.58
N LEU A 114 17.90 -1.08 -9.55
CA LEU A 114 18.88 -0.73 -8.52
C LEU A 114 20.09 -1.68 -8.55
N ASN A 115 21.27 -1.09 -8.46
CA ASN A 115 22.51 -1.76 -8.14
C ASN A 115 22.92 -1.50 -6.70
N GLU A 116 23.92 -2.25 -6.22
CA GLU A 116 24.53 -2.00 -4.92
C GLU A 116 25.10 -0.57 -4.86
N GLY A 117 24.73 0.18 -3.83
CA GLY A 117 25.15 1.57 -3.63
C GLY A 117 24.36 2.63 -4.41
N ASP A 118 23.40 2.26 -5.27
CA ASP A 118 22.43 3.21 -5.81
C ASP A 118 21.54 3.77 -4.68
N HIS A 119 21.07 5.00 -4.82
CA HIS A 119 20.23 5.66 -3.81
C HIS A 119 18.75 5.63 -4.19
N VAL A 120 17.88 5.58 -3.17
CA VAL A 120 16.42 5.55 -3.34
C VAL A 120 15.77 6.59 -2.44
N LEU A 121 14.99 7.50 -3.00
CA LEU A 121 14.19 8.45 -2.24
C LEU A 121 12.95 7.77 -1.65
N ILE A 122 12.78 7.88 -0.32
CA ILE A 122 11.71 7.22 0.44
C ILE A 122 11.01 8.23 1.37
N PRO A 123 9.67 8.26 1.43
CA PRO A 123 8.94 9.17 2.30
C PRO A 123 9.13 8.81 3.78
N ASN A 124 9.22 9.84 4.64
CA ASN A 124 9.22 9.72 6.09
C ASN A 124 8.13 10.62 6.71
N PRO A 125 7.04 10.06 7.27
CA PRO A 125 6.76 8.64 7.40
C PRO A 125 6.36 8.01 6.05
N GLY A 126 6.46 6.68 5.93
CA GLY A 126 6.14 5.95 4.72
C GLY A 126 5.93 4.44 4.94
N TYR A 127 5.62 3.71 3.86
CA TYR A 127 5.45 2.26 3.93
C TYR A 127 6.81 1.57 4.18
N PRO A 128 6.99 0.78 5.26
CA PRO A 128 8.31 0.28 5.65
C PRO A 128 8.96 -0.64 4.63
N THR A 129 8.16 -1.27 3.75
CA THR A 129 8.67 -2.16 2.72
C THR A 129 9.59 -1.45 1.74
N TYR A 130 9.39 -0.16 1.45
CA TYR A 130 10.28 0.59 0.55
C TYR A 130 11.73 0.55 1.07
N THR A 131 11.91 0.83 2.37
CA THR A 131 13.21 0.74 3.04
C THR A 131 13.74 -0.70 3.04
N SER A 132 12.91 -1.66 3.48
CA SER A 132 13.37 -3.04 3.62
C SER A 132 13.83 -3.65 2.29
N VAL A 133 13.13 -3.37 1.19
CA VAL A 133 13.49 -3.86 -0.15
C VAL A 133 14.72 -3.14 -0.69
N THR A 134 14.82 -1.82 -0.48
CA THR A 134 16.02 -1.03 -0.83
C THR A 134 17.27 -1.64 -0.20
N ASN A 135 17.23 -1.92 1.11
CA ASN A 135 18.33 -2.57 1.82
C ASN A 135 18.59 -4.01 1.31
N LEU A 136 17.53 -4.79 1.02
CA LEU A 136 17.64 -6.18 0.55
C LEU A 136 18.40 -6.30 -0.79
N VAL A 137 18.28 -5.29 -1.66
CA VAL A 137 18.98 -5.25 -2.95
C VAL A 137 20.35 -4.57 -2.87
N GLY A 138 20.77 -4.11 -1.68
CA GLY A 138 22.05 -3.44 -1.47
C GLY A 138 22.08 -1.95 -1.85
N ALA A 139 20.92 -1.36 -2.12
CA ALA A 139 20.77 0.07 -2.35
C ALA A 139 20.67 0.83 -1.02
N ILE A 140 20.77 2.17 -1.08
CA ILE A 140 20.83 3.06 0.08
C ILE A 140 19.56 3.90 0.15
N PRO A 141 18.76 3.80 1.24
CA PRO A 141 17.59 4.65 1.41
C PRO A 141 18.01 6.08 1.77
N VAL A 142 17.42 7.06 1.08
CA VAL A 142 17.53 8.49 1.36
C VAL A 142 16.13 9.00 1.68
N TYR A 143 15.92 9.39 2.94
CA TYR A 143 14.60 9.81 3.39
C TYR A 143 14.30 11.26 3.04
N TYR A 144 13.06 11.54 2.63
CA TYR A 144 12.53 12.89 2.53
C TYR A 144 11.32 13.07 3.45
N ASP A 145 11.20 14.25 4.03
CA ASP A 145 10.23 14.52 5.08
C ASP A 145 8.83 14.79 4.53
N LEU A 146 7.84 14.10 5.09
CA LEU A 146 6.43 14.42 4.99
C LEU A 146 5.92 14.85 6.37
N LYS A 147 5.41 16.08 6.47
CA LYS A 147 4.99 16.69 7.75
C LYS A 147 3.58 17.23 7.66
N GLU A 148 2.84 17.19 8.79
CA GLU A 148 1.48 17.74 8.90
C GLU A 148 1.43 19.21 8.44
N GLY A 149 2.41 20.02 8.82
CA GLY A 149 2.49 21.44 8.44
C GLY A 149 2.68 21.71 6.95
N ASN A 150 3.05 20.69 6.15
CA ASN A 150 3.16 20.77 4.70
C ASN A 150 2.16 19.82 4.01
N ASN A 151 0.99 19.58 4.63
CA ASN A 151 -0.07 18.70 4.11
C ASN A 151 0.39 17.26 3.79
N TRP A 152 1.47 16.80 4.41
CA TRP A 152 2.14 15.54 4.10
C TRP A 152 2.62 15.43 2.63
N GLU A 153 2.95 16.56 2.01
CA GLU A 153 3.57 16.63 0.68
C GLU A 153 5.10 16.78 0.78
N PRO A 154 5.86 16.35 -0.24
CA PRO A 154 7.30 16.55 -0.27
C PRO A 154 7.66 18.03 -0.36
N ASP A 155 8.71 18.42 0.36
CA ASP A 155 9.34 19.74 0.20
C ASP A 155 10.33 19.68 -0.97
N PHE A 156 9.94 20.25 -2.11
CA PHE A 156 10.78 20.27 -3.31
C PHE A 156 12.01 21.15 -3.16
N GLU A 157 11.97 22.21 -2.36
CA GLU A 157 13.15 23.06 -2.13
C GLU A 157 14.19 22.28 -1.35
N ALA A 158 13.77 21.55 -0.31
CA ALA A 158 14.65 20.66 0.44
C ALA A 158 15.19 19.51 -0.41
N LEU A 159 14.37 18.88 -1.25
CA LEU A 159 14.81 17.82 -2.17
C LEU A 159 15.88 18.31 -3.15
N GLU A 160 15.75 19.52 -3.66
CA GLU A 160 16.73 20.13 -4.59
C GLU A 160 18.08 20.45 -3.93
N GLN A 161 18.16 20.48 -2.59
CA GLN A 161 19.43 20.63 -1.86
C GLN A 161 20.17 19.29 -1.64
N LEU A 162 19.55 18.15 -1.95
CA LEU A 162 20.17 16.84 -1.80
C LEU A 162 21.12 16.54 -2.97
N ASP A 163 22.11 15.69 -2.73
CA ASP A 163 22.86 15.06 -3.83
C ASP A 163 22.02 13.95 -4.47
N LEU A 164 21.43 14.27 -5.62
CA LEU A 164 20.58 13.36 -6.39
C LEU A 164 21.35 12.54 -7.43
N SER A 165 22.67 12.70 -7.56
CA SER A 165 23.47 12.09 -8.64
C SER A 165 23.43 10.55 -8.64
N LYS A 166 23.23 9.95 -7.46
CA LYS A 166 23.10 8.50 -7.27
C LYS A 166 21.66 8.01 -7.15
N VAL A 167 20.68 8.91 -7.11
CA VAL A 167 19.29 8.53 -6.92
C VAL A 167 18.75 7.93 -8.21
N LYS A 168 18.18 6.72 -8.12
CA LYS A 168 17.58 6.01 -9.27
C LYS A 168 16.07 5.91 -9.18
N ILE A 169 15.54 5.80 -7.96
CA ILE A 169 14.11 5.62 -7.72
C ILE A 169 13.63 6.63 -6.68
N MET A 170 12.40 7.11 -6.86
CA MET A 170 11.62 7.76 -5.82
C MET A 170 10.29 7.01 -5.63
N TRP A 171 10.06 6.53 -4.41
CA TRP A 171 8.78 5.95 -4.01
C TRP A 171 7.85 7.05 -3.52
N ILE A 172 6.60 7.04 -3.99
CA ILE A 172 5.50 7.83 -3.42
C ILE A 172 4.30 6.91 -3.19
N GLY A 173 3.34 7.33 -2.39
CA GLY A 173 2.06 6.63 -2.28
C GLY A 173 0.98 7.61 -1.90
N TYR A 174 0.05 7.87 -2.81
CA TYR A 174 -1.11 8.72 -2.58
C TYR A 174 -2.36 8.03 -3.17
N PRO A 175 -3.41 7.74 -2.36
CA PRO A 175 -3.54 8.09 -0.95
C PRO A 175 -2.51 7.45 -0.01
N HIS A 176 -2.00 8.26 0.92
CA HIS A 176 -0.79 7.96 1.66
C HIS A 176 -1.01 6.99 2.82
N MET A 177 -0.09 6.04 2.97
CA MET A 177 0.06 5.26 4.19
C MET A 177 1.31 5.77 4.93
N PRO A 178 1.20 6.17 6.22
CA PRO A 178 0.10 5.87 7.14
C PRO A 178 -0.98 6.95 7.28
N THR A 179 -0.78 8.14 6.70
CA THR A 179 -1.51 9.36 7.11
C THR A 179 -2.90 9.50 6.50
N GLY A 180 -3.14 8.85 5.36
CA GLY A 180 -4.35 9.01 4.55
C GLY A 180 -4.34 10.24 3.65
N ALA A 181 -3.25 11.02 3.58
CA ALA A 181 -3.18 12.20 2.73
C ALA A 181 -3.48 11.85 1.26
N ARG A 182 -4.36 12.61 0.61
CA ARG A 182 -4.89 12.27 -0.73
C ARG A 182 -3.91 12.53 -1.86
N GLY A 183 -3.02 13.50 -1.69
CA GLY A 183 -2.26 14.09 -2.80
C GLY A 183 -3.15 14.94 -3.71
N SER A 184 -2.62 15.35 -4.86
CA SER A 184 -3.34 16.11 -5.88
C SER A 184 -2.69 15.90 -7.25
N LEU A 185 -3.43 16.20 -8.34
CA LEU A 185 -2.84 16.19 -9.69
C LEU A 185 -1.73 17.24 -9.84
N ASP A 186 -1.82 18.37 -9.14
CA ASP A 186 -0.76 19.39 -9.11
C ASP A 186 0.51 18.87 -8.43
N LEU A 187 0.36 18.14 -7.31
CA LEU A 187 1.47 17.46 -6.66
C LEU A 187 2.11 16.42 -7.61
N PHE A 188 1.29 15.60 -8.25
CA PHE A 188 1.77 14.62 -9.23
C PHE A 188 2.49 15.29 -10.41
N ALA A 189 2.01 16.44 -10.90
CA ALA A 189 2.67 17.21 -11.95
C ALA A 189 4.06 17.71 -11.50
N LYS A 190 4.19 18.22 -10.27
CA LYS A 190 5.48 18.62 -9.69
C LYS A 190 6.43 17.43 -9.53
N LEU A 191 5.92 16.29 -9.08
CA LEU A 191 6.70 15.05 -8.93
C LEU A 191 7.21 14.52 -10.27
N VAL A 192 6.36 14.51 -11.31
CA VAL A 192 6.76 14.13 -12.67
C VAL A 192 7.83 15.09 -13.21
N ALA A 193 7.67 16.40 -13.02
CA ALA A 193 8.65 17.38 -13.43
C ALA A 193 10.00 17.20 -12.72
N PHE A 194 9.98 16.96 -11.41
CA PHE A 194 11.17 16.66 -10.61
C PHE A 194 11.87 15.39 -11.09
N ALA A 195 11.11 14.30 -11.28
CA ALA A 195 11.62 13.02 -11.78
C ALA A 195 12.28 13.15 -13.15
N LYS A 196 11.66 13.90 -14.08
CA LYS A 196 12.23 14.21 -15.40
C LYS A 196 13.53 15.00 -15.30
N LYS A 197 13.55 16.06 -14.50
CA LYS A 197 14.73 16.93 -14.34
C LYS A 197 15.96 16.15 -13.88
N HIS A 198 15.77 15.19 -12.97
CA HIS A 198 16.87 14.47 -12.32
C HIS A 198 17.08 13.05 -12.85
N ASN A 199 16.33 12.61 -13.87
CA ASN A 199 16.35 11.25 -14.43
C ASN A 199 16.10 10.17 -13.36
N ILE A 200 15.11 10.39 -12.51
CA ILE A 200 14.71 9.47 -11.44
C ILE A 200 13.44 8.74 -11.88
N LEU A 201 13.41 7.40 -11.72
CA LEU A 201 12.20 6.62 -11.93
C LEU A 201 11.24 6.86 -10.75
N LEU A 202 10.08 7.45 -11.04
CA LEU A 202 9.04 7.73 -10.05
C LEU A 202 8.07 6.54 -9.98
N ILE A 203 7.79 6.02 -8.79
CA ILE A 203 6.79 4.97 -8.62
C ILE A 203 5.74 5.38 -7.60
N ASN A 204 4.49 5.50 -8.04
CA ASN A 204 3.33 5.68 -7.16
C ASN A 204 2.75 4.32 -6.75
N ASP A 205 2.67 4.07 -5.46
CA ASP A 205 1.94 2.93 -4.90
C ASP A 205 0.53 3.37 -4.48
N ASN A 206 -0.47 2.96 -5.25
CA ASN A 206 -1.84 3.45 -5.16
C ASN A 206 -2.87 2.37 -4.77
N PRO A 207 -2.66 1.57 -3.70
CA PRO A 207 -3.56 0.47 -3.35
C PRO A 207 -4.86 0.94 -2.68
N TYR A 208 -4.95 2.22 -2.30
CA TYR A 208 -6.09 2.80 -1.57
C TYR A 208 -6.96 3.70 -2.45
N SER A 209 -6.77 3.69 -3.78
CA SER A 209 -7.31 4.69 -4.70
C SER A 209 -8.82 4.95 -4.56
N PHE A 210 -9.62 3.93 -4.23
CA PHE A 210 -11.09 4.03 -4.07
C PHE A 210 -11.59 3.97 -2.62
N VAL A 211 -10.72 3.71 -1.65
CA VAL A 211 -11.16 3.53 -0.25
C VAL A 211 -11.35 4.88 0.40
N LEU A 212 -12.59 5.20 0.78
CA LEU A 212 -13.01 6.50 1.31
C LEU A 212 -12.59 7.67 0.42
N ASN A 213 -12.48 7.44 -0.88
CA ASN A 213 -11.99 8.41 -1.82
C ASN A 213 -12.95 8.55 -3.00
N ASP A 214 -13.74 9.61 -2.97
CA ASP A 214 -14.74 9.90 -4.01
C ASP A 214 -14.09 10.46 -5.30
N ASN A 215 -12.83 10.88 -5.23
CA ASN A 215 -12.06 11.40 -6.35
C ASN A 215 -10.78 10.56 -6.54
N PRO A 216 -10.89 9.32 -7.04
CA PRO A 216 -9.74 8.47 -7.29
C PRO A 216 -8.82 9.13 -8.33
N MET A 217 -7.52 9.20 -8.03
CA MET A 217 -6.51 9.77 -8.91
C MET A 217 -5.44 8.72 -9.25
N SER A 218 -4.83 8.87 -10.41
CA SER A 218 -3.66 8.11 -10.85
C SER A 218 -2.55 9.06 -11.26
N LEU A 219 -1.30 8.72 -10.91
CA LEU A 219 -0.12 9.44 -11.37
C LEU A 219 -0.07 9.50 -12.90
N LEU A 220 -0.59 8.46 -13.57
CA LEU A 220 -0.58 8.34 -15.03
C LEU A 220 -1.59 9.27 -15.73
N GLN A 221 -2.43 10.01 -14.98
CA GLN A 221 -3.25 11.10 -15.53
C GLN A 221 -2.40 12.32 -15.91
N VAL A 222 -1.23 12.48 -15.31
CA VAL A 222 -0.35 13.62 -15.57
C VAL A 222 0.31 13.46 -16.94
N ALA A 223 0.22 14.52 -17.76
CA ALA A 223 0.85 14.54 -19.06
C ALA A 223 2.37 14.29 -18.96
N GLY A 224 2.86 13.35 -19.76
CA GLY A 224 4.27 12.96 -19.75
C GLY A 224 4.70 12.10 -18.56
N ALA A 225 3.78 11.68 -17.66
CA ALA A 225 4.12 10.78 -16.55
C ALA A 225 4.74 9.46 -17.05
N LYS A 226 4.18 8.86 -18.10
CA LYS A 226 4.68 7.59 -18.69
C LYS A 226 6.11 7.65 -19.23
N GLU A 227 6.74 8.82 -19.32
CA GLU A 227 8.16 8.91 -19.70
C GLU A 227 9.09 8.53 -18.53
N VAL A 228 8.66 8.75 -17.28
CA VAL A 228 9.51 8.61 -16.09
C VAL A 228 8.84 7.91 -14.91
N ALA A 229 7.59 7.46 -15.08
CA ALA A 229 6.81 6.92 -13.99
C ALA A 229 6.22 5.53 -14.26
N LEU A 230 6.11 4.79 -13.17
CA LEU A 230 5.29 3.60 -13.02
C LEU A 230 4.25 3.83 -11.93
N GLU A 231 3.14 3.10 -12.01
CA GLU A 231 2.16 3.05 -10.93
C GLU A 231 1.90 1.60 -10.53
N LEU A 232 1.92 1.34 -9.23
CA LEU A 232 1.45 0.11 -8.62
C LEU A 232 0.01 0.30 -8.17
N ASN A 233 -0.83 -0.69 -8.43
CA ASN A 233 -2.17 -0.77 -7.87
C ASN A 233 -2.46 -2.21 -7.44
N SER A 234 -3.48 -2.39 -6.60
CA SER A 234 -3.72 -3.64 -5.88
C SER A 234 -5.20 -3.91 -5.75
N LEU A 235 -5.61 -5.15 -6.05
CA LEU A 235 -6.98 -5.57 -5.81
C LEU A 235 -7.24 -5.89 -4.32
N SER A 236 -6.19 -5.83 -3.50
CA SER A 236 -6.23 -6.26 -2.11
C SER A 236 -7.21 -5.46 -1.25
N LYS A 237 -7.33 -4.16 -1.49
CA LYS A 237 -8.04 -3.23 -0.59
C LYS A 237 -9.39 -2.82 -1.18
N THR A 238 -9.38 -2.38 -2.43
CA THR A 238 -10.57 -1.94 -3.17
C THR A 238 -11.62 -3.05 -3.38
N PHE A 239 -11.18 -4.31 -3.53
CA PHE A 239 -12.07 -5.44 -3.84
C PHE A 239 -12.04 -6.53 -2.76
N ASN A 240 -11.45 -6.25 -1.59
CA ASN A 240 -11.31 -7.21 -0.49
C ASN A 240 -10.58 -8.52 -0.86
N MET A 241 -9.66 -8.48 -1.84
CA MET A 241 -8.93 -9.65 -2.34
C MET A 241 -7.50 -9.77 -1.76
N ALA A 242 -7.28 -9.33 -0.52
CA ALA A 242 -5.93 -9.26 0.06
C ALA A 242 -5.22 -10.62 0.09
N GLY A 243 -5.93 -11.70 0.40
CA GLY A 243 -5.41 -13.07 0.41
C GLY A 243 -5.17 -13.68 -0.98
N TRP A 244 -5.77 -13.10 -2.03
CA TRP A 244 -5.70 -13.66 -3.39
C TRP A 244 -4.43 -13.27 -4.13
N ARG A 245 -3.72 -12.26 -3.60
CA ARG A 245 -2.42 -11.82 -4.10
C ARG A 245 -2.51 -11.35 -5.56
N VAL A 246 -3.33 -10.33 -5.82
CA VAL A 246 -3.43 -9.73 -7.15
C VAL A 246 -3.11 -8.24 -7.09
N GLY A 247 -2.18 -7.82 -7.95
CA GLY A 247 -1.83 -6.42 -8.17
C GLY A 247 -1.45 -6.19 -9.64
N MET A 248 -1.04 -4.97 -9.92
CA MET A 248 -0.67 -4.54 -11.26
C MET A 248 0.40 -3.45 -11.19
N LEU A 249 1.31 -3.50 -12.15
CA LEU A 249 2.28 -2.44 -12.45
C LEU A 249 1.93 -1.88 -13.83
N LEU A 250 1.75 -0.56 -13.92
CA LEU A 250 1.33 0.11 -15.14
C LEU A 250 2.27 1.29 -15.46
N GLY A 251 2.44 1.61 -16.74
CA GLY A 251 3.21 2.80 -17.15
C GLY A 251 4.13 2.53 -18.34
N ASN A 252 5.35 3.04 -18.27
CA ASN A 252 6.31 3.00 -19.37
C ASN A 252 6.61 1.57 -19.86
N ALA A 253 6.37 1.29 -21.15
CA ALA A 253 6.54 -0.05 -21.71
C ALA A 253 7.97 -0.61 -21.60
N ALA A 254 9.00 0.22 -21.76
CA ALA A 254 10.38 -0.24 -21.62
C ALA A 254 10.71 -0.58 -20.16
N CYS A 255 10.15 0.17 -19.21
CA CYS A 255 10.31 -0.13 -17.80
C CYS A 255 9.56 -1.41 -17.41
N ILE A 256 8.34 -1.60 -17.93
CA ILE A 256 7.58 -2.84 -17.75
C ILE A 256 8.36 -4.05 -18.27
N ASP A 257 8.98 -3.95 -19.45
CA ASP A 257 9.82 -5.02 -20.02
C ASP A 257 11.03 -5.35 -19.12
N ALA A 258 11.68 -4.34 -18.54
CA ALA A 258 12.77 -4.56 -17.59
C ALA A 258 12.31 -5.33 -16.33
N VAL A 259 11.13 -4.98 -15.79
CA VAL A 259 10.54 -5.69 -14.64
C VAL A 259 10.10 -7.11 -15.02
N LEU A 260 9.54 -7.29 -16.22
CA LEU A 260 9.13 -8.59 -16.73
C LEU A 260 10.31 -9.56 -16.84
N LYS A 261 11.50 -9.08 -17.24
CA LYS A 261 12.74 -9.91 -17.27
C LYS A 261 13.11 -10.45 -15.89
N VAL A 262 12.92 -9.67 -14.84
CA VAL A 262 13.11 -10.15 -13.46
C VAL A 262 12.04 -11.20 -13.14
N LYS A 263 10.77 -10.85 -13.36
CA LYS A 263 9.62 -11.71 -13.03
C LYS A 263 9.68 -13.09 -13.70
N SER A 264 10.01 -13.14 -14.99
CA SER A 264 10.08 -14.39 -15.76
C SER A 264 11.13 -15.38 -15.28
N ASN A 265 12.09 -14.92 -14.46
CA ASN A 265 13.11 -15.76 -13.85
C ASN A 265 12.79 -16.15 -12.39
N MET A 266 11.68 -15.65 -11.81
CA MET A 266 11.35 -15.82 -10.39
C MET A 266 10.08 -16.64 -10.13
N ASP A 267 9.09 -16.61 -11.02
CA ASP A 267 7.86 -17.39 -10.89
C ASP A 267 7.41 -17.97 -12.24
N SER A 268 6.33 -18.76 -12.26
CA SER A 268 5.79 -19.44 -13.45
C SER A 268 4.38 -18.96 -13.84
N GLY A 269 4.07 -17.69 -13.59
CA GLY A 269 2.77 -17.10 -13.86
C GLY A 269 1.74 -17.27 -12.74
N MET A 270 0.69 -16.45 -12.80
CA MET A 270 -0.38 -16.43 -11.80
C MET A 270 -1.36 -17.58 -12.01
N PHE A 271 -1.91 -18.14 -10.92
CA PHE A 271 -2.93 -19.19 -11.03
C PHE A 271 -4.16 -18.74 -11.86
N PHE A 272 -4.58 -19.56 -12.82
CA PHE A 272 -5.63 -19.22 -13.80
C PHE A 272 -6.93 -18.76 -13.14
N GLY A 273 -7.42 -19.50 -12.13
CA GLY A 273 -8.67 -19.18 -11.45
C GLY A 273 -8.64 -17.81 -10.75
N ILE A 274 -7.50 -17.45 -10.14
CA ILE A 274 -7.31 -16.13 -9.51
C ILE A 274 -7.40 -15.02 -10.57
N GLN A 275 -6.81 -15.23 -11.75
CA GLN A 275 -6.87 -14.26 -12.85
C GLN A 275 -8.31 -14.05 -13.35
N LYS A 276 -9.10 -15.13 -13.47
CA LYS A 276 -10.52 -15.04 -13.85
C LYS A 276 -11.36 -14.29 -12.82
N GLY A 277 -11.16 -14.55 -11.53
CA GLY A 277 -11.81 -13.76 -10.49
C GLY A 277 -11.38 -12.29 -10.50
N ALA A 278 -10.10 -12.00 -10.76
CA ALA A 278 -9.60 -10.62 -10.88
C ALA A 278 -10.21 -9.87 -12.08
N ILE A 279 -10.38 -10.54 -13.22
CA ILE A 279 -11.09 -9.99 -14.39
C ILE A 279 -12.50 -9.57 -14.00
N GLU A 280 -13.22 -10.40 -13.24
CA GLU A 280 -14.57 -10.07 -12.76
C GLU A 280 -14.55 -8.90 -11.77
N ALA A 281 -13.57 -8.85 -10.86
CA ALA A 281 -13.45 -7.78 -9.88
C ALA A 281 -13.26 -6.41 -10.56
N LEU A 282 -12.48 -6.35 -11.64
CA LEU A 282 -12.20 -5.13 -12.39
C LEU A 282 -13.42 -4.57 -13.14
N LYS A 283 -14.50 -5.36 -13.28
CA LYS A 283 -15.78 -4.89 -13.85
C LYS A 283 -16.64 -4.11 -12.84
N SER A 284 -16.29 -4.13 -11.56
CA SER A 284 -17.04 -3.40 -10.52
C SER A 284 -17.24 -1.93 -10.90
N ASP A 285 -18.33 -1.36 -10.40
CA ASP A 285 -18.74 0.00 -10.67
C ASP A 285 -19.00 0.77 -9.37
N THR A 286 -19.58 1.96 -9.51
CA THR A 286 -19.88 2.85 -8.39
C THR A 286 -20.74 2.19 -7.32
N ILE A 287 -21.63 1.26 -7.68
CA ILE A 287 -22.49 0.57 -6.69
C ILE A 287 -21.62 -0.22 -5.70
N TRP A 288 -20.60 -0.91 -6.18
CA TRP A 288 -19.65 -1.62 -5.32
C TRP A 288 -18.83 -0.64 -4.47
N PHE A 289 -18.24 0.38 -5.07
CA PHE A 289 -17.37 1.32 -4.36
C PHE A 289 -18.13 2.11 -3.30
N ASP A 290 -19.34 2.59 -3.61
CA ASP A 290 -20.20 3.32 -2.69
C ASP A 290 -20.60 2.44 -1.51
N ALA A 291 -21.03 1.20 -1.77
CA ALA A 291 -21.40 0.27 -0.71
C ALA A 291 -20.23 -0.04 0.25
N MET A 292 -19.02 -0.22 -0.29
CA MET A 292 -17.81 -0.41 0.53
C MET A 292 -17.46 0.86 1.31
N ASN A 293 -17.52 2.02 0.67
CA ASN A 293 -17.20 3.29 1.31
C ASN A 293 -18.19 3.65 2.41
N GLU A 294 -19.47 3.33 2.29
CA GLU A 294 -20.44 3.52 3.37
C GLU A 294 -20.09 2.72 4.63
N ILE A 295 -19.61 1.48 4.47
CA ILE A 295 -19.12 0.68 5.62
C ILE A 295 -17.91 1.34 6.26
N TYR A 296 -16.90 1.70 5.46
CA TYR A 296 -15.68 2.31 5.99
C TYR A 296 -15.93 3.70 6.59
N LYS A 297 -16.92 4.47 6.10
CA LYS A 297 -17.30 5.78 6.64
C LYS A 297 -17.81 5.63 8.07
N ARG A 298 -18.74 4.70 8.31
CA ARG A 298 -19.26 4.43 9.66
C ARG A 298 -18.17 3.97 10.62
N ARG A 299 -17.33 3.02 10.17
CA ARG A 299 -16.18 2.54 10.97
C ARG A 299 -15.19 3.65 11.30
N ARG A 300 -14.96 4.56 10.35
CA ARG A 300 -14.10 5.72 10.55
C ARG A 300 -14.64 6.63 11.62
N VAL A 301 -15.92 7.04 11.54
CA VAL A 301 -16.55 7.89 12.56
C VAL A 301 -16.36 7.31 13.96
N LEU A 302 -16.62 6.01 14.15
CA LEU A 302 -16.40 5.33 15.43
C LEU A 302 -14.92 5.29 15.84
N THR A 303 -14.01 5.06 14.89
CA THR A 303 -12.57 5.01 15.17
C THR A 303 -12.01 6.38 15.54
N GLU A 304 -12.50 7.45 14.91
CA GLU A 304 -12.15 8.82 15.26
C GLU A 304 -12.66 9.18 16.66
N LEU A 305 -13.89 8.78 17.01
CA LEU A 305 -14.40 8.93 18.37
C LEU A 305 -13.54 8.19 19.41
N LEU A 306 -13.07 6.98 19.09
CA LEU A 306 -12.13 6.24 19.95
C LEU A 306 -10.81 7.01 20.12
N ALA A 307 -10.24 7.53 19.03
CA ALA A 307 -9.01 8.32 19.08
C ALA A 307 -9.18 9.60 19.92
N GLU A 308 -10.31 10.30 19.78
CA GLU A 308 -10.63 11.49 20.58
C GLU A 308 -10.81 11.14 22.07
N LYS A 309 -11.44 10.01 22.39
CA LYS A 309 -11.57 9.51 23.77
C LYS A 309 -10.22 9.17 24.43
N LEU A 310 -9.23 8.80 23.61
CA LEU A 310 -7.84 8.62 24.01
C LEU A 310 -7.07 9.94 24.15
N GLY A 311 -7.73 11.09 23.93
CA GLY A 311 -7.10 12.42 23.94
C GLY A 311 -6.26 12.72 22.69
N CYS A 312 -6.34 11.89 21.65
CA CYS A 312 -5.56 12.06 20.43
C CYS A 312 -6.24 13.05 19.47
N LYS A 313 -5.45 13.78 18.69
CA LYS A 313 -5.94 14.68 17.64
C LYS A 313 -5.91 13.99 16.28
N VAL A 314 -7.08 13.74 15.70
CA VAL A 314 -7.23 13.04 14.41
C VAL A 314 -6.90 13.97 13.22
N TYR A 315 -6.21 13.43 12.20
CA TYR A 315 -6.12 14.04 10.88
C TYR A 315 -7.40 13.77 10.06
N LYS A 316 -8.31 14.76 10.03
CA LYS A 316 -9.67 14.59 9.50
C LYS A 316 -9.73 14.45 7.97
N GLU A 317 -8.80 15.06 7.23
CA GLU A 317 -8.80 15.05 5.76
C GLU A 317 -8.31 13.74 5.12
N GLY A 318 -7.80 12.81 5.93
CA GLY A 318 -7.27 11.54 5.43
C GLY A 318 -8.31 10.72 4.67
N VAL A 319 -7.88 9.75 3.87
CA VAL A 319 -8.70 8.70 3.23
C VAL A 319 -7.97 7.35 3.33
N GLY A 320 -8.50 6.32 2.69
CA GLY A 320 -7.92 4.99 2.74
C GLY A 320 -8.41 4.17 3.94
N LEU A 321 -7.62 3.17 4.33
CA LEU A 321 -7.99 2.19 5.37
C LEU A 321 -7.55 2.57 6.79
N PHE A 322 -7.08 3.79 7.01
CA PHE A 322 -6.45 4.17 8.27
C PHE A 322 -6.96 5.49 8.82
N VAL A 323 -6.94 5.60 10.15
CA VAL A 323 -7.05 6.87 10.88
C VAL A 323 -5.70 7.16 11.50
N TRP A 324 -5.14 8.31 11.17
CA TRP A 324 -3.89 8.82 11.70
C TRP A 324 -4.19 9.88 12.77
N ALA A 325 -3.65 9.69 13.97
CA ALA A 325 -3.95 10.56 15.10
C ALA A 325 -2.67 10.93 15.86
N LYS A 326 -2.52 12.21 16.17
CA LYS A 326 -1.44 12.73 17.02
C LYS A 326 -1.73 12.40 18.47
N LEU A 327 -0.71 11.96 19.20
CA LEU A 327 -0.80 11.64 20.62
C LEU A 327 -1.17 12.88 21.45
N PRO A 328 -1.73 12.69 22.66
CA PRO A 328 -1.98 13.77 23.60
C PRO A 328 -0.67 14.48 24.02
N ASP A 329 -0.77 15.76 24.35
CA ASP A 329 0.37 16.53 24.86
C ASP A 329 0.95 15.88 26.12
N GLY A 330 2.28 15.81 26.21
CA GLY A 330 3.01 15.21 27.33
C GLY A 330 3.27 13.71 27.21
N ILE A 331 2.67 13.00 26.25
CA ILE A 331 3.04 11.62 25.94
C ILE A 331 4.28 11.61 25.04
N THR A 332 5.37 11.02 25.52
CA THR A 332 6.68 11.01 24.84
C THR A 332 7.00 9.69 24.13
N SER A 333 6.26 8.61 24.40
CA SER A 333 6.45 7.31 23.74
C SER A 333 5.13 6.76 23.23
N ALA A 334 5.03 6.61 21.90
CA ALA A 334 3.88 5.98 21.27
C ALA A 334 3.75 4.51 21.69
N GLU A 335 4.87 3.80 21.79
CA GLU A 335 4.96 2.39 22.20
C GLU A 335 4.43 2.17 23.61
N GLN A 336 4.87 2.96 24.59
CA GLN A 336 4.37 2.85 25.96
C GLN A 336 2.87 3.17 26.04
N PHE A 337 2.42 4.17 25.28
CA PHE A 337 1.01 4.53 25.22
C PHE A 337 0.13 3.40 24.65
N ILE A 338 0.53 2.79 23.53
CA ILE A 338 -0.22 1.67 22.94
C ILE A 338 -0.12 0.39 23.77
N ASP A 339 1.00 0.14 24.46
CA ASP A 339 1.18 -1.06 25.27
C ASP A 339 0.27 -1.00 26.51
N THR A 340 0.13 0.16 27.15
CA THR A 340 -0.88 0.38 28.20
C THR A 340 -2.28 0.07 27.69
N ILE A 341 -2.67 0.57 26.51
CA ILE A 341 -3.99 0.29 25.91
C ILE A 341 -4.14 -1.20 25.59
N LEU A 342 -3.10 -1.85 25.08
CA LEU A 342 -3.14 -3.29 24.78
C LEU A 342 -3.33 -4.12 26.04
N TYR A 343 -2.58 -3.85 27.10
CA TYR A 343 -2.63 -4.66 28.31
C TYR A 343 -3.87 -4.39 29.17
N GLU A 344 -4.25 -3.13 29.34
CA GLU A 344 -5.37 -2.74 30.20
C GLU A 344 -6.72 -2.83 29.49
N LYS A 345 -6.74 -2.50 28.19
CA LYS A 345 -7.98 -2.38 27.42
C LYS A 345 -8.09 -3.42 26.31
N SER A 346 -7.10 -4.29 26.12
CA SER A 346 -7.14 -5.37 25.12
C SER A 346 -7.40 -4.83 23.70
N ILE A 347 -6.84 -3.67 23.36
CA ILE A 347 -6.94 -3.05 22.02
C ILE A 347 -5.52 -2.88 21.48
N PHE A 348 -5.25 -3.45 20.30
CA PHE A 348 -3.96 -3.29 19.62
C PHE A 348 -4.02 -2.19 18.57
N ILE A 349 -3.12 -1.22 18.66
CA ILE A 349 -2.98 -0.05 17.76
C ILE A 349 -1.53 -0.01 17.27
N ALA A 350 -1.27 0.52 16.08
CA ALA A 350 0.09 0.66 15.56
C ALA A 350 0.72 2.00 16.00
N PRO A 351 1.95 2.02 16.54
CA PRO A 351 2.65 3.27 16.80
C PRO A 351 3.15 3.86 15.48
N GLY A 352 3.22 5.19 15.41
CA GLY A 352 3.61 5.88 14.19
C GLY A 352 5.09 5.70 13.82
N THR A 353 5.94 5.46 14.82
CA THR A 353 7.39 5.23 14.70
C THR A 353 7.76 4.10 13.72
N ILE A 354 6.87 3.11 13.54
CA ILE A 354 7.09 2.01 12.61
C ILE A 354 7.14 2.47 11.15
N PHE A 355 6.61 3.66 10.86
CA PHE A 355 6.58 4.26 9.52
C PHE A 355 7.73 5.25 9.30
N GLY A 356 8.59 5.47 10.29
CA GLY A 356 9.72 6.40 10.22
C GLY A 356 9.73 7.40 11.38
N SER A 357 10.82 8.15 11.53
CA SER A 357 11.02 9.09 12.63
C SER A 357 9.97 10.21 12.65
N ASN A 358 9.47 10.65 11.50
CA ASN A 358 8.40 11.66 11.44
C ASN A 358 7.01 11.09 11.80
N GLY A 359 6.92 9.78 12.04
CA GLY A 359 5.77 9.14 12.67
C GLY A 359 5.80 9.20 14.20
N GLU A 360 6.90 9.65 14.82
CA GLU A 360 6.96 9.89 16.26
C GLU A 360 5.90 10.92 16.69
N GLY A 361 5.26 10.69 17.84
CA GLY A 361 4.15 11.53 18.30
C GLY A 361 2.80 11.18 17.66
N TYR A 362 2.71 10.12 16.85
CA TYR A 362 1.46 9.68 16.22
C TYR A 362 1.17 8.19 16.45
N ILE A 363 -0.09 7.81 16.26
CA ILE A 363 -0.59 6.44 16.23
C ILE A 363 -1.52 6.23 15.04
N ARG A 364 -1.67 4.97 14.62
CA ARG A 364 -2.51 4.59 13.48
C ARG A 364 -3.49 3.49 13.82
N PHE A 365 -4.76 3.74 13.54
CA PHE A 365 -5.83 2.75 13.62
C PHE A 365 -6.18 2.24 12.22
N ALA A 366 -6.45 0.95 12.09
CA ALA A 366 -6.98 0.33 10.89
C ALA A 366 -8.51 0.24 10.95
N LEU A 367 -9.16 0.49 9.82
CA LEU A 367 -10.62 0.43 9.65
C LEU A 367 -11.14 -0.97 9.29
N CYS A 368 -10.28 -1.99 9.35
CA CYS A 368 -10.60 -3.37 9.02
C CYS A 368 -11.15 -4.15 10.23
N VAL A 369 -12.02 -3.49 10.99
CA VAL A 369 -12.66 -4.03 12.20
C VAL A 369 -14.14 -3.70 12.14
N LYS A 370 -14.99 -4.68 12.48
CA LYS A 370 -16.45 -4.52 12.46
C LYS A 370 -16.92 -3.39 13.38
N GLU A 371 -18.00 -2.71 13.00
CA GLU A 371 -18.54 -1.55 13.72
C GLU A 371 -18.83 -1.88 15.19
N GLU A 372 -19.39 -3.07 15.47
CA GLU A 372 -19.70 -3.52 16.83
C GLU A 372 -18.45 -3.68 17.68
N LYS A 373 -17.33 -4.10 17.08
CA LYS A 373 -16.04 -4.21 17.76
C LYS A 373 -15.39 -2.87 18.00
N VAL A 374 -15.54 -1.90 17.10
CA VAL A 374 -15.08 -0.53 17.36
C VAL A 374 -15.91 0.09 18.51
N GLN A 375 -17.22 -0.13 18.53
CA GLN A 375 -18.08 0.31 19.63
C GLN A 375 -17.72 -0.37 20.96
N GLU A 376 -17.43 -1.67 20.93
CA GLU A 376 -16.91 -2.39 22.10
C GLU A 376 -15.61 -1.76 22.60
N ALA A 377 -14.66 -1.42 21.72
CA ALA A 377 -13.42 -0.75 22.07
C ALA A 377 -13.65 0.61 22.74
N ILE A 378 -14.58 1.42 22.22
CA ILE A 378 -14.99 2.69 22.83
C ILE A 378 -15.52 2.48 24.25
N ASN A 379 -16.34 1.44 24.48
CA ASN A 379 -16.97 1.16 25.77
C ASN A 379 -16.00 0.63 26.85
N ARG A 380 -14.74 0.33 26.50
CA ARG A 380 -13.69 -0.08 27.47
C ARG A 380 -13.06 1.11 28.21
N PHE A 381 -13.32 2.32 27.74
CA PHE A 381 -12.96 3.60 28.38
C PHE A 381 -14.22 4.24 28.95
#